data_AF-A0A4Q8AEN4-F1
#
_entry.id   AF-A0A4Q8AEN4-F1
#
_cell.length_a   1.000
_cell.length_b   1.000
_cell.length_c   1.000
_cell.angle_alpha   90.00
_cell.angle_beta   90.00
_cell.angle_gamma   90.00
#
_symmetry.space_group_name_H-M   'P 1'
#
loop_
_entity.id
_entity.type
_entity.pdbx_description
1 polymer ?
#
loop_
_entity_poly.entity_id
_entity_poly.type
_entity_poly.pdbx_seq_one_letter_code
_entity_poly.pdbx_strand_id
1 'polypeptide(L)' 'MSPTSQPRKDFVDRMVAGGTPRPVAVELERRIEIIDSAENSHDGRGVLTPRELALYVGVTVAACLIGVAVMAL' A
#
# COMPACT_ATOMS: atom_id res chain seq x y z
N MET A 1 6.36 15.85 0.79
CA MET A 1 5.69 16.02 2.11
C MET A 1 5.39 14.62 2.62
N SER A 2 6.23 14.13 3.53
CA SER A 2 6.08 12.79 4.11
C SER A 2 4.89 12.77 5.07
N PRO A 3 4.07 11.71 5.10
CA PRO A 3 3.02 11.60 6.11
C PRO A 3 3.67 11.48 7.48
N THR A 4 3.32 12.39 8.37
CA THR A 4 3.73 12.42 9.77
C THR A 4 3.02 11.31 10.55
N SER A 5 3.55 10.09 10.50
CA SER A 5 3.11 8.98 11.35
C SER A 5 3.80 9.03 12.72
N GLN A 6 3.51 10.06 13.52
CA GLN A 6 3.91 10.13 14.93
C GLN A 6 2.79 9.54 15.83
N PRO A 7 3.13 8.91 16.96
CA PRO A 7 2.99 7.46 17.16
C PRO A 7 1.66 7.03 17.81
N ARG A 8 1.35 5.75 17.62
CA ARG A 8 0.29 4.91 18.23
C ARG A 8 0.36 4.79 19.77
N LYS A 9 1.02 5.73 20.46
CA LYS A 9 1.27 5.67 21.91
C LYS A 9 0.00 5.67 22.75
N ASP A 10 -1.10 6.19 22.21
CA ASP A 10 -2.33 6.38 22.96
C ASP A 10 -3.49 5.51 22.43
N PHE A 11 -3.22 4.50 21.57
CA PHE A 11 -4.30 3.67 21.04
C PHE A 11 -5.02 2.89 22.14
N VAL A 12 -4.26 2.16 22.97
CA VAL A 12 -4.82 1.38 24.08
C VAL A 12 -5.57 2.28 25.06
N ASP A 13 -4.99 3.44 25.40
CA ASP A 13 -5.57 4.35 26.38
C ASP A 13 -6.86 5.00 25.87
N ARG A 14 -6.94 5.34 24.58
CA ARG A 14 -8.20 5.82 23.96
C ARG A 14 -9.28 4.74 23.91
N MET A 15 -8.91 3.51 23.59
CA MET A 15 -9.85 2.38 23.55
C MET A 15 -10.42 2.08 24.94
N VAL A 16 -9.56 2.12 25.96
CA VAL A 16 -9.97 1.95 27.37
C VAL A 16 -10.84 3.13 27.83
N ALA A 17 -10.50 4.37 27.47
CA ALA A 17 -11.34 5.53 27.76
C ALA A 17 -12.74 5.44 27.12
N GLY A 18 -12.86 4.76 25.97
CA GLY A 18 -14.13 4.44 25.31
C GLY A 18 -14.89 3.25 25.88
N GLY A 19 -14.41 2.62 26.96
CA GLY A 19 -15.06 1.49 27.62
C GLY A 19 -14.62 0.11 27.12
N THR A 20 -13.58 0.02 26.28
CA THR A 20 -13.03 -1.26 25.84
C THR A 20 -12.19 -1.88 26.95
N PRO A 21 -12.37 -3.18 27.28
CA PRO A 21 -11.50 -3.87 28.22
C PRO A 21 -10.04 -3.81 27.78
N ARG A 22 -9.14 -3.46 28.70
CA ARG A 22 -7.70 -3.32 28.41
C ARG A 22 -7.07 -4.52 27.69
N PRO A 23 -7.35 -5.78 28.04
CA PRO A 23 -6.81 -6.93 27.32
C PRO A 23 -7.22 -6.96 25.84
N VAL A 24 -8.46 -6.56 25.54
CA VAL A 24 -8.99 -6.50 24.17
C VAL A 24 -8.32 -5.37 23.40
N ALA A 25 -8.13 -4.20 24.02
CA ALA A 25 -7.43 -3.07 23.40
C ALA A 25 -5.96 -3.39 23.05
N VAL A 26 -5.26 -4.12 23.92
CA VAL A 26 -3.87 -4.57 23.67
C VAL A 26 -3.81 -5.58 22.51
N GLU A 27 -4.74 -6.52 22.45
CA GLU A 27 -4.77 -7.49 21.34
C GLU A 27 -5.16 -6.81 20.01
N LEU A 28 -6.05 -5.82 20.03
CA LEU A 28 -6.38 -5.02 18.86
C LEU A 28 -5.16 -4.27 18.34
N GLU A 29 -4.41 -3.61 19.23
CA GLU A 29 -3.16 -2.92 18.87
C GLU A 29 -2.17 -3.88 18.22
N ARG A 30 -1.97 -5.06 18.81
CA ARG A 30 -1.10 -6.11 18.29
C ARG A 30 -1.53 -6.58 16.90
N ARG A 31 -2.83 -6.73 16.65
CA ARG A 31 -3.34 -7.14 15.33
C ARG A 31 -3.16 -6.05 14.28
N ILE A 32 -3.37 -4.80 14.64
CA ILE A 32 -3.13 -3.67 13.74
C ILE A 32 -1.63 -3.63 13.36
N GLU A 33 -0.73 -3.85 14.31
CA GLU A 33 0.71 -3.93 14.03
C GLU A 33 1.06 -5.05 13.03
N ILE A 34 0.47 -6.24 13.19
CA ILE A 34 0.66 -7.35 12.25
C ILE A 34 0.16 -6.97 10.85
N ILE A 35 -1.05 -6.42 10.75
CA ILE A 35 -1.64 -6.02 9.46
C ILE A 35 -0.79 -4.94 8.79
N ASP A 36 -0.40 -3.90 9.52
CA ASP A 36 0.43 -2.83 8.97
C ASP A 36 1.79 -3.34 8.52
N SER A 37 2.40 -4.28 9.25
CA SER A 37 3.65 -4.90 8.83
C SER A 37 3.48 -5.70 7.52
N ALA A 38 2.37 -6.43 7.39
CA ALA A 38 2.05 -7.19 6.19
C ALA A 38 1.69 -6.29 4.99
N GLU A 39 0.93 -5.21 5.22
CA GLU A 39 0.58 -4.23 4.20
C GLU A 39 1.78 -3.41 3.72
N ASN A 40 2.70 -3.06 4.63
CA ASN A 40 3.94 -2.37 4.26
C ASN A 40 4.91 -3.29 3.51
N SER A 41 4.83 -4.60 3.70
CA SER A 41 5.57 -5.59 2.92
C SER A 41 4.97 -5.93 1.56
N HIS A 42 3.83 -5.31 1.18
CA HIS A 42 3.19 -5.57 -0.10
C HIS A 42 3.89 -4.79 -1.23
N ASP A 43 4.73 -5.49 -2.00
CA ASP A 43 5.54 -4.94 -3.09
C ASP A 43 4.74 -4.15 -4.15
N GLY A 44 3.44 -4.41 -4.27
CA GLY A 44 2.55 -3.71 -5.20
C GLY A 44 2.26 -2.24 -4.86
N ARG A 45 2.63 -1.76 -3.66
CA ARG A 45 2.52 -0.34 -3.27
C ARG A 45 3.83 0.44 -3.49
N GLY A 46 4.88 -0.21 -3.97
CA GLY A 46 6.16 0.41 -4.29
C GLY A 46 6.08 1.34 -5.51
N VAL A 47 6.97 2.33 -5.56
CA VAL A 47 7.18 3.11 -6.78
C VAL A 47 7.71 2.15 -7.85
N LEU A 48 7.14 2.20 -9.06
CA LEU A 48 7.62 1.40 -10.18
C LEU A 48 9.13 1.60 -10.35
N THR A 49 9.87 0.51 -10.45
CA THR A 49 11.28 0.58 -10.79
C THR A 49 11.42 1.18 -12.20
N PRO A 50 12.55 1.85 -12.51
CA PRO A 50 12.80 2.37 -13.86
C PRO A 50 12.65 1.28 -14.95
N ARG A 51 12.98 0.03 -14.61
CA ARG A 51 12.83 -1.13 -15.49
C ARG A 51 11.37 -1.49 -15.75
N GLU A 52 10.54 -1.56 -14.70
CA GLU A 52 9.10 -1.83 -14.83
C GLU A 52 8.39 -0.73 -15.60
N LEU A 53 8.77 0.53 -15.34
CA LEU A 53 8.26 1.68 -16.08
C LEU A 53 8.61 1.58 -17.58
N ALA A 54 9.87 1.29 -17.91
CA ALA A 54 10.30 1.13 -19.30
C ALA A 54 9.58 -0.03 -20.00
N LEU A 55 9.35 -1.14 -19.30
CA LEU A 55 8.62 -2.29 -19.84
C LEU A 55 7.15 -1.95 -20.09
N TYR A 56 6.48 -1.31 -19.13
CA TYR A 56 5.09 -0.86 -19.28
C TYR A 56 4.92 0.08 -20.48
N VAL A 57 5.76 1.10 -20.58
CA VAL A 57 5.72 2.06 -21.69
C VAL A 57 6.04 1.38 -23.01
N GLY A 58 7.07 0.54 -23.06
CA GLY A 58 7.46 -0.17 -24.28
C GLY A 58 6.36 -1.08 -24.83
N VAL A 59 5.73 -1.88 -23.96
CA VAL A 59 4.60 -2.75 -24.35
C VAL A 59 3.41 -1.92 -24.84
N THR A 60 3.10 -0.82 -24.16
CA THR A 60 2.00 0.06 -24.56
C THR A 60 2.23 0.68 -25.94
N VAL A 61 3.42 1.21 -26.19
CA VAL A 61 3.79 1.77 -27.50
C VAL A 61 3.74 0.71 -28.59
N ALA A 62 4.26 -0.49 -28.34
CA ALA A 62 4.21 -1.60 -29.29
C ALA A 62 2.77 -1.98 -29.65
N ALA A 63 1.88 -2.09 -28.66
CA ALA A 63 0.46 -2.39 -28.89
C ALA A 63 -0.22 -1.31 -29.75
N CYS A 64 0.06 -0.02 -29.50
CA CYS A 64 -0.45 1.08 -30.32
C CYS A 64 0.03 0.98 -31.77
N LEU A 65 1.33 0.70 -31.99
CA LEU A 65 1.89 0.55 -33.34
C LEU A 65 1.26 -0.62 -34.09
N ILE A 66 1.02 -1.75 -33.42
CA ILE A 66 0.31 -2.89 -34.01
C ILE A 66 -1.10 -2.48 -34.42
N GLY A 67 -1.85 -1.78 -33.55
CA GLY A 67 -3.18 -1.29 -33.86
C GLY A 67 -3.21 -0.37 -35.09
N VAL A 68 -2.24 0.54 -35.21
CA VAL A 68 -2.09 1.41 -36.38
C VAL A 68 -1.77 0.60 -37.63
N ALA A 69 -0.86 -0.37 -37.54
CA ALA A 69 -0.49 -1.21 -38.69
C ALA A 69 -1.67 -2.04 -39.20
N VAL A 70 -2.50 -2.57 -38.30
CA VAL A 70 -3.73 -3.31 -38.67
C VAL A 70 -4.73 -2.41 -39.37
N MET A 71 -4.90 -1.16 -38.92
CA MET A 71 -5.82 -0.19 -39.56
C MET A 71 -5.33 0.27 -40.94
N ALA A 72 -4.02 0.21 -41.19
CA ALA A 72 -3.41 0.64 -42.44
C ALA A 72 -3.36 -0.44 -43.53
N LEU A 73 -3.57 -1.71 -43.17
CA LEU A 73 -3.61 -2.87 -44.08
C LEU A 73 -5.03 -3.10 -44.62
#